data_AF-A0A924BAT1-F1
#
_entry.id   AF-A0A924BAT1-F1
#
_cell.length_a   1.000
_cell.length_b   1.000
_cell.length_c   1.000
_cell.angle_alpha   90.00
_cell.angle_beta   90.00
_cell.angle_gamma   90.00
#
_symmetry.space_group_name_H-M   'P 1'
#
loop_
_entity.id
_entity.type
_entity.pdbx_description
1 polymer ?
#
loop_
_entity_poly.entity_id
_entity_poly.type
_entity_poly.pdbx_seq_one_letter_code
_entity_poly.pdbx_strand_id
1 'polypeptide(L)'
;MKKSLLTLAATTLFALSGVSVMAASHTGAPMAGAPAAAAAPMAAGDLAGTKDDAKAMKKTAEATYKGAKKACKPMKGAEEKACINDAKLVREKAEAKAKGIHEMAEAKNDKDKTKATDEYNKDVAKAEKKYARK
;
A
#
# COMPACT_ATOMS: atom_id res chain seq x y z
N MET A 1 -52.15 11.69 -23.29
CA MET A 1 -51.21 12.25 -24.29
C MET A 1 -50.18 11.16 -24.57
N LYS A 2 -50.42 10.29 -25.57
CA LYS A 2 -49.85 10.34 -26.93
C LYS A 2 -48.31 10.23 -26.95
N LYS A 3 -47.84 8.97 -27.01
CA LYS A 3 -46.72 8.40 -27.77
C LYS A 3 -45.66 9.36 -28.35
N SER A 4 -44.41 9.11 -27.97
CA SER A 4 -43.26 9.15 -28.90
C SER A 4 -42.35 7.94 -28.65
N LEU A 5 -42.46 6.99 -29.57
CA LEU A 5 -41.44 6.02 -29.95
C LEU A 5 -40.38 6.74 -30.81
N LEU A 6 -39.10 6.31 -30.70
CA LEU A 6 -38.09 6.14 -31.78
C LEU A 6 -36.68 6.28 -31.16
N THR A 7 -35.92 5.20 -30.92
CA THR A 7 -35.10 4.40 -31.87
C THR A 7 -33.70 4.97 -32.08
N LEU A 8 -32.68 4.20 -31.66
CA LEU A 8 -31.40 3.87 -32.33
C LEU A 8 -30.47 3.23 -31.26
N ALA A 9 -30.40 1.90 -31.10
CA ALA A 9 -29.68 0.93 -31.95
C ALA A 9 -28.20 1.31 -32.18
N ALA A 10 -27.29 0.72 -31.38
CA ALA A 10 -25.91 0.48 -31.76
C ALA A 10 -25.30 -0.67 -30.93
N THR A 11 -25.38 -1.86 -31.50
CA THR A 11 -24.38 -2.95 -31.43
C THR A 11 -24.04 -3.55 -30.06
N THR A 12 -24.89 -4.48 -29.64
CA THR A 12 -24.47 -5.77 -29.08
C THR A 12 -23.55 -6.51 -30.06
N LEU A 13 -22.26 -6.63 -29.74
CA LEU A 13 -21.33 -7.59 -30.33
C LEU A 13 -20.12 -7.72 -29.40
N PHE A 14 -20.22 -8.56 -28.37
CA PHE A 14 -19.07 -9.36 -27.97
C PHE A 14 -19.58 -10.75 -27.60
N ALA A 15 -19.31 -11.67 -28.53
CA ALA A 15 -19.83 -13.00 -28.57
C ALA A 15 -19.39 -13.81 -27.35
N LEU A 16 -20.36 -14.50 -26.77
CA LEU A 16 -20.17 -15.78 -26.14
C LEU A 16 -19.52 -16.72 -27.16
N SER A 17 -18.23 -16.98 -26.98
CA SER A 17 -17.59 -18.21 -27.45
C SER A 17 -16.71 -18.68 -26.31
N GLY A 18 -17.22 -19.66 -25.57
CA GLY A 18 -16.51 -20.29 -24.48
C GLY A 18 -15.25 -20.99 -24.97
N VAL A 19 -14.19 -20.85 -24.19
CA VAL A 19 -13.27 -21.96 -23.95
C VAL A 19 -12.85 -21.88 -22.48
N SER A 20 -12.96 -23.01 -21.81
CA SER A 20 -12.60 -23.22 -20.42
C SER A 20 -11.17 -22.77 -20.14
N VAL A 21 -10.97 -21.96 -19.11
CA VAL A 21 -9.70 -21.96 -18.37
C VAL A 21 -10.03 -22.15 -16.89
N MET A 22 -9.87 -23.40 -16.50
CA MET A 22 -9.49 -23.89 -15.18
C MET A 22 -9.17 -22.82 -14.14
N ALA A 23 -9.78 -23.02 -12.97
CA ALA A 23 -9.11 -22.81 -11.70
C ALA A 23 -7.68 -23.41 -11.77
N ALA A 24 -6.70 -22.54 -11.87
CA ALA A 24 -5.30 -22.89 -11.69
C ALA A 24 -4.69 -21.76 -10.88
N SER A 25 -4.48 -22.04 -9.61
CA SER A 25 -3.46 -21.46 -8.74
C SER A 25 -2.30 -20.84 -9.53
N HIS A 26 -2.26 -19.51 -9.59
CA HIS A 26 -1.07 -18.77 -10.02
C HIS A 26 -0.48 -18.05 -8.81
N THR A 27 0.58 -18.66 -8.30
CA THR A 27 1.75 -17.99 -7.75
C THR A 27 1.99 -16.65 -8.47
N GLY A 28 1.66 -15.55 -7.80
CA GLY A 28 1.78 -14.21 -8.33
C GLY A 28 3.18 -13.63 -8.11
N ALA A 29 3.97 -13.58 -9.18
CA ALA A 29 4.90 -12.49 -9.43
C ALA A 29 4.77 -12.16 -10.93
N PRO A 30 4.35 -10.94 -11.27
CA PRO A 30 5.31 -9.93 -11.75
C PRO A 30 4.98 -8.55 -11.13
N MET A 31 5.85 -7.53 -11.09
CA MET A 31 6.28 -6.73 -12.23
C MET A 31 7.38 -5.73 -11.82
N ALA A 32 8.28 -5.46 -12.76
CA ALA A 32 9.13 -4.28 -12.79
C ALA A 32 8.51 -3.24 -13.74
N GLY A 33 8.38 -1.97 -13.32
CA GLY A 33 8.24 -0.81 -14.22
C GLY A 33 7.13 0.22 -13.95
N ALA A 34 7.44 1.21 -13.08
CA ALA A 34 6.97 2.62 -13.03
C ALA A 34 5.51 2.98 -12.66
N PRO A 35 5.21 4.21 -12.17
CA PRO A 35 6.01 5.24 -11.49
C PRO A 35 5.60 5.46 -10.02
N ALA A 36 6.32 6.35 -9.33
CA ALA A 36 6.00 6.84 -7.98
C ALA A 36 4.62 7.53 -7.91
N ALA A 37 4.06 7.57 -6.70
CA ALA A 37 2.79 8.20 -6.31
C ALA A 37 1.51 7.36 -6.50
N ALA A 38 1.50 6.16 -5.92
CA ALA A 38 0.31 5.73 -5.19
C ALA A 38 0.72 5.59 -3.72
N ALA A 39 0.59 6.68 -2.96
CA ALA A 39 0.33 6.56 -1.53
C ALA A 39 -1.05 5.93 -1.38
N ALA A 40 -1.16 4.63 -1.69
CA ALA A 40 -2.32 3.86 -1.34
C ALA A 40 -2.47 4.01 0.18
N PRO A 41 -3.63 4.42 0.69
CA PRO A 41 -3.88 4.37 2.12
C PRO A 41 -3.75 2.90 2.50
N MET A 42 -2.63 2.55 3.14
CA MET A 42 -2.47 1.24 3.74
C MET A 42 -3.46 1.20 4.89
N ALA A 43 -4.66 0.69 4.58
CA ALA A 43 -5.67 0.41 5.56
C ALA A 43 -5.05 -0.49 6.63
N ALA A 44 -5.31 -0.14 7.88
CA ALA A 44 -4.73 -0.80 9.05
C ALA A 44 -5.13 -2.27 9.25
N GLY A 45 -5.97 -2.82 8.35
CA GLY A 45 -6.50 -4.17 8.45
C GLY A 45 -5.60 -5.26 7.87
N ASP A 46 -4.60 -4.94 7.05
CA ASP A 46 -3.78 -5.93 6.35
C ASP A 46 -2.39 -6.09 7.00
N LEU A 47 -2.38 -6.66 8.22
CA LEU A 47 -1.18 -7.19 8.87
C LEU A 47 -0.97 -8.69 8.57
N ALA A 48 -1.59 -9.20 7.50
CA ALA A 48 -1.34 -10.55 7.01
C ALA A 48 0.05 -10.63 6.36
N GLY A 49 0.87 -11.56 6.84
CA GLY A 49 2.21 -11.82 6.28
C GLY A 49 3.08 -12.66 7.21
N THR A 50 4.26 -13.03 6.71
CA THR A 50 5.26 -13.81 7.45
C THR A 50 6.34 -12.91 8.05
N LYS A 51 7.19 -13.49 8.90
CA LYS A 51 8.38 -12.79 9.42
C LYS A 51 9.36 -12.40 8.30
N ASP A 52 9.43 -13.18 7.24
CA ASP A 52 10.27 -12.88 6.08
C ASP A 52 9.70 -11.71 5.27
N ASP A 53 8.38 -11.65 5.11
CA ASP A 53 7.70 -10.49 4.52
C ASP A 53 7.99 -9.21 5.32
N ALA A 54 7.94 -9.28 6.65
CA ALA A 54 8.29 -8.17 7.51
C ALA A 54 9.75 -7.69 7.31
N LYS A 55 10.70 -8.62 7.20
CA LYS A 55 12.11 -8.28 6.91
C LYS A 55 12.27 -7.66 5.52
N ALA A 56 11.62 -8.22 4.52
CA ALA A 56 11.62 -7.70 3.16
C ALA A 56 11.03 -6.29 3.08
N MET A 57 9.90 -6.05 3.77
CA MET A 57 9.28 -4.72 3.85
C MET A 57 10.19 -3.68 4.48
N LYS A 58 10.91 -4.01 5.57
CA LYS A 58 11.90 -3.08 6.16
C LYS A 58 12.99 -2.71 5.17
N LYS A 59 13.56 -3.71 4.49
CA LYS A 59 14.62 -3.47 3.48
C LYS A 59 14.11 -2.60 2.32
N THR A 60 12.90 -2.87 1.83
CA THR A 60 12.26 -2.07 0.78
C THR A 60 11.99 -0.65 1.26
N ALA A 61 11.49 -0.46 2.48
CA ALA A 61 11.25 0.87 3.06
C ALA A 61 12.53 1.70 3.14
N GLU A 62 13.64 1.09 3.56
CA GLU A 62 14.95 1.77 3.59
C GLU A 62 15.47 2.11 2.20
N ALA A 63 15.33 1.19 1.23
CA ALA A 63 15.73 1.42 -0.15
C ALA A 63 14.93 2.57 -0.78
N THR A 64 13.60 2.56 -0.60
CA THR A 64 12.70 3.62 -1.05
C THR A 64 13.04 4.95 -0.39
N TYR A 65 13.28 4.98 0.92
CA TYR A 65 13.71 6.20 1.61
C TYR A 65 15.03 6.74 1.07
N LYS A 66 16.02 5.88 0.82
CA LYS A 66 17.31 6.30 0.23
C LYS A 66 17.10 6.88 -1.18
N GLY A 67 16.24 6.27 -1.99
CA GLY A 67 15.86 6.78 -3.31
C GLY A 67 15.17 8.14 -3.23
N ALA A 68 14.12 8.23 -2.42
CA ALA A 68 13.37 9.47 -2.20
C ALA A 68 14.25 10.59 -1.65
N LYS A 69 15.10 10.31 -0.65
CA LYS A 69 16.04 11.29 -0.10
C LYS A 69 16.99 11.82 -1.18
N LYS A 70 17.49 10.96 -2.07
CA LYS A 70 18.33 11.41 -3.21
C LYS A 70 17.55 12.27 -4.20
N ALA A 71 16.27 11.95 -4.44
CA ALA A 71 15.39 12.74 -5.28
C ALA A 71 15.00 14.09 -4.64
N CYS A 72 14.98 14.20 -3.31
CA CYS A 72 14.74 15.46 -2.59
C CYS A 72 15.95 16.39 -2.57
N LYS A 73 17.18 15.86 -2.58
CA LYS A 73 18.43 16.65 -2.53
C LYS A 73 18.59 17.78 -3.56
N PRO A 74 18.11 17.68 -4.82
CA PRO A 74 18.16 18.81 -5.75
C PRO A 74 17.20 19.95 -5.40
N MET A 75 16.19 19.71 -4.55
CA MET A 75 15.34 20.77 -4.01
C MET A 75 16.13 21.59 -2.99
N LYS A 76 15.71 22.82 -2.71
CA LYS A 76 16.39 23.69 -1.74
C LYS A 76 15.39 24.24 -0.72
N GLY A 77 15.88 24.48 0.51
CA GLY A 77 15.12 25.17 1.54
C GLY A 77 13.92 24.36 2.07
N ALA A 78 12.75 25.00 2.11
CA ALA A 78 11.55 24.39 2.70
C ALA A 78 11.07 23.17 1.91
N GLU A 79 11.22 23.17 0.59
CA GLU A 79 10.78 22.10 -0.30
C GLU A 79 11.60 20.82 -0.10
N GLU A 80 12.92 20.94 0.03
CA GLU A 80 13.79 19.81 0.38
C GLU A 80 13.36 19.19 1.73
N LYS A 81 13.11 20.06 2.72
CA LYS A 81 12.73 19.62 4.07
C LYS A 81 11.36 18.92 4.07
N ALA A 82 10.38 19.44 3.33
CA ALA A 82 9.07 18.82 3.17
C ALA A 82 9.21 17.45 2.50
N CYS A 83 9.92 17.38 1.37
CA CYS A 83 10.17 16.14 0.63
C CYS A 83 10.87 15.08 1.50
N ILE A 84 11.90 15.45 2.27
CA ILE A 84 12.58 14.53 3.19
C ILE A 84 11.65 14.08 4.33
N ASN A 85 10.77 14.94 4.82
CA ASN A 85 9.82 14.57 5.87
C ASN A 85 8.76 13.60 5.36
N ASP A 86 8.24 13.81 4.15
CA ASP A 86 7.31 12.88 3.51
C ASP A 86 7.96 11.52 3.29
N ALA A 87 9.21 11.50 2.80
CA ALA A 87 9.99 10.28 2.65
C ALA A 87 10.19 9.55 3.98
N LYS A 88 10.40 10.29 5.08
CA LYS A 88 10.52 9.70 6.43
C LYS A 88 9.17 9.18 6.95
N LEU A 89 8.08 9.90 6.71
CA LEU A 89 6.74 9.47 7.09
C LEU A 89 6.40 8.14 6.43
N VAL A 90 6.64 8.03 5.11
CA VAL A 90 6.43 6.78 4.35
C VAL A 90 7.29 5.65 4.92
N ARG A 91 8.58 5.92 5.23
CA ARG A 91 9.46 4.92 5.84
C ARG A 91 8.96 4.45 7.20
N GLU A 92 8.61 5.37 8.10
CA GLU A 92 8.15 5.00 9.45
C GLU A 92 6.82 4.26 9.42
N LYS A 93 5.89 4.60 8.50
CA LYS A 93 4.66 3.82 8.29
C LYS A 93 4.95 2.41 7.78
N ALA A 94 5.88 2.25 6.86
CA ALA A 94 6.27 0.94 6.34
C ALA A 94 7.01 0.10 7.39
N GLU A 95 7.86 0.71 8.22
CA GLU A 95 8.51 0.06 9.36
C GLU A 95 7.50 -0.38 10.41
N ALA A 96 6.50 0.46 10.72
CA ALA A 96 5.40 0.12 11.62
C ALA A 96 4.59 -1.06 11.06
N LYS A 97 4.25 -1.07 9.76
CA LYS A 97 3.55 -2.19 9.12
C LYS A 97 4.36 -3.49 9.20
N ALA A 98 5.65 -3.43 8.89
CA ALA A 98 6.53 -4.59 9.01
C ALA A 98 6.59 -5.13 10.45
N LYS A 99 6.63 -4.23 11.44
CA LYS A 99 6.57 -4.60 12.85
C LYS A 99 5.24 -5.27 13.20
N GLY A 100 4.11 -4.66 12.80
CA GLY A 100 2.78 -5.23 13.00
C GLY A 100 2.62 -6.62 12.38
N ILE A 101 3.13 -6.85 11.16
CA ILE A 101 3.13 -8.17 10.51
C ILE A 101 3.98 -9.17 11.31
N HIS A 102 5.17 -8.76 11.77
CA HIS A 102 6.03 -9.63 12.57
C HIS A 102 5.35 -10.04 13.88
N GLU A 103 4.74 -9.08 14.59
CA GLU A 103 4.05 -9.33 15.86
C GLU A 103 2.77 -10.15 15.65
N MET A 104 2.01 -9.91 14.58
CA MET A 104 0.84 -10.71 14.21
C MET A 104 1.21 -12.15 13.83
N ALA A 105 2.36 -12.35 13.17
CA ALA A 105 2.89 -13.68 12.85
C ALA A 105 3.41 -14.43 14.10
N GLU A 106 3.73 -13.72 15.19
CA GLU A 106 4.16 -14.29 16.47
C GLU A 106 3.03 -14.47 17.48
N ALA A 107 1.90 -13.80 17.26
CA ALA A 107 0.76 -13.82 18.15
C ALA A 107 0.21 -15.25 18.30
N LYS A 108 0.15 -15.72 19.55
CA LYS A 108 -0.32 -17.08 19.88
C LYS A 108 -1.81 -17.15 20.17
N ASN A 109 -2.43 -15.99 20.40
CA ASN A 109 -3.83 -15.84 20.77
C ASN A 109 -4.37 -14.48 20.27
N ASP A 110 -5.68 -14.29 20.34
CA ASP A 110 -6.35 -13.10 19.79
C ASP A 110 -6.04 -11.81 20.56
N LYS A 111 -5.69 -11.92 21.84
CA LYS A 111 -5.24 -10.77 22.65
C LYS A 111 -3.89 -10.24 22.13
N ASP A 112 -2.97 -11.12 21.78
CA ASP A 112 -1.68 -10.74 21.19
C ASP A 112 -1.87 -10.09 19.82
N LYS A 113 -2.81 -10.62 18.99
CA LYS A 113 -3.16 -10.02 17.70
C LYS A 113 -3.76 -8.62 17.85
N THR A 114 -4.66 -8.46 18.81
CA THR A 114 -5.29 -7.16 19.11
C THR A 114 -4.23 -6.16 19.54
N LYS A 115 -3.33 -6.56 20.46
CA LYS A 115 -2.23 -5.71 20.91
C LYS A 115 -1.29 -5.32 19.78
N ALA A 116 -0.92 -6.26 18.89
CA ALA A 116 -0.09 -5.97 17.73
C ALA A 116 -0.76 -4.95 16.78
N THR A 117 -2.08 -5.07 16.58
CA THR A 117 -2.86 -4.13 15.77
C THR A 117 -2.95 -2.75 16.42
N ASP A 118 -3.20 -2.68 17.73
CA ASP A 118 -3.24 -1.43 18.49
C ASP A 118 -1.89 -0.70 18.49
N GLU A 119 -0.81 -1.45 18.68
CA GLU A 119 0.54 -0.91 18.67
C GLU A 119 0.94 -0.40 17.28
N TYR A 120 0.59 -1.15 16.22
CA TYR A 120 0.72 -0.71 14.84
C TYR A 120 -0.05 0.61 14.58
N ASN A 121 -1.32 0.69 14.97
CA ASN A 121 -2.15 1.88 14.79
C ASN A 121 -1.57 3.10 15.53
N LYS A 122 -1.07 2.89 16.75
CA LYS A 122 -0.41 3.91 17.55
C LYS A 122 0.89 4.39 16.89
N ASP A 123 1.69 3.48 16.34
CA ASP A 123 2.96 3.82 15.68
C ASP A 123 2.69 4.61 14.38
N VAL A 124 1.68 4.23 13.59
CA VAL A 124 1.24 4.98 12.40
C VAL A 124 0.76 6.38 12.79
N ALA A 125 -0.13 6.50 13.77
CA ALA A 125 -0.64 7.80 14.22
C ALA A 125 0.45 8.70 14.79
N LYS A 126 1.45 8.11 15.47
CA LYS A 126 2.63 8.85 15.98
C LYS A 126 3.50 9.36 14.83
N ALA A 127 3.73 8.54 13.80
CA ALA A 127 4.48 8.96 12.62
C ALA A 127 3.74 10.11 11.90
N GLU A 128 2.44 10.00 11.69
CA GLU A 128 1.62 11.05 11.08
C GLU A 128 1.69 12.36 11.88
N LYS A 129 1.48 12.32 13.20
CA LYS A 129 1.57 13.52 14.06
C LYS A 129 2.97 14.14 14.04
N LYS A 130 4.02 13.32 13.97
CA LYS A 130 5.42 13.76 13.95
C LYS A 130 5.76 14.53 12.68
N TYR A 131 5.18 14.15 11.53
CA TYR A 131 5.49 14.75 10.24
C TYR A 131 4.42 15.74 9.73
N ALA A 132 3.20 15.74 10.28
CA ALA A 132 2.12 16.69 9.94
C ALA A 132 2.24 18.06 10.61
N ARG A 133 3.04 18.21 11.68
CA ARG A 133 3.21 19.48 12.42
C ARG A 133 4.32 20.40 11.86
N LYS A 134 4.53 20.45 10.54
CA LYS A 134 5.66 21.21 9.96
C LYS A 134 5.31 22.04 8.75
#